data_AF-A0A1B3X269-F1
#
_entry.id   AF-A0A1B3X269-F1
#
_cell.length_a   1.000
_cell.length_b   1.000
_cell.length_c   1.000
_cell.angle_alpha   90.00
_cell.angle_beta   90.00
_cell.angle_gamma   90.00
#
_symmetry.space_group_name_H-M   'P 1'
#
loop_
_entity.id
_entity.type
_entity.pdbx_description
1 polymer ?
#
loop_
_entity_poly.entity_id
_entity_poly.type
_entity_poly.pdbx_seq_one_letter_code
_entity_poly.pdbx_strand_id
1 'polypeptide(L)'
;MTFAHKAARYCFAAIFVPLLFLGAEAAAAPEAAPMQPTRTAPSEHTEIRQLTMEFRHPVTDGTLMRMIWQIDGFVKDAFSAEEIAEQGLDPNALIPCLGEFVAKEFTNGRRLDIRERYIPWTPELEASLHKIISERNIAAENDYGARAETVTNPAYNILIAYADGRSLYITSEGQTLNEHEAGVEDALLTWADEAFATGGKQTP
;
A
#
# COMPACT_ATOMS: atom_id res chain seq x y z
N MET A 1 30.09 8.46 -19.89
CA MET A 1 28.74 9.00 -19.68
C MET A 1 28.33 8.60 -18.27
N THR A 2 28.22 9.58 -17.38
CA THR A 2 27.95 9.39 -15.96
C THR A 2 26.47 9.12 -15.76
N PHE A 3 26.12 7.89 -15.36
CA PHE A 3 24.78 7.53 -14.91
C PHE A 3 24.46 8.37 -13.67
N ALA A 4 23.64 9.39 -13.86
CA ALA A 4 23.12 10.22 -12.79
C ALA A 4 22.37 9.31 -11.82
N HIS A 5 22.83 9.30 -10.57
CA HIS A 5 22.21 8.61 -9.45
C HIS A 5 20.72 8.92 -9.40
N LYS A 6 19.88 7.94 -9.74
CA LYS A 6 18.45 7.91 -9.39
C LYS A 6 18.30 7.55 -7.90
N ALA A 7 19.13 8.15 -7.04
CA ALA A 7 19.02 8.09 -5.59
C ALA A 7 17.99 9.13 -5.13
N ALA A 8 16.76 9.00 -5.61
CA ALA A 8 15.63 9.74 -5.09
C ALA A 8 15.12 8.99 -3.85
N ARG A 9 15.80 9.23 -2.72
CA ARG A 9 15.24 9.30 -1.36
C ARG A 9 13.83 8.67 -1.18
N TYR A 10 13.76 7.35 -0.99
CA TYR A 10 12.61 6.72 -0.32
C TYR A 10 12.88 6.65 1.19
N CYS A 11 13.21 7.80 1.79
CA CYS A 11 13.37 7.94 3.22
C CYS A 11 12.06 8.49 3.82
N PHE A 12 11.50 7.75 4.77
CA PHE A 12 10.39 8.11 5.65
C PHE A 12 8.97 8.09 5.05
N ALA A 13 8.38 6.90 5.00
CA ALA A 13 6.96 6.70 5.30
C ALA A 13 6.77 6.16 6.73
N ALA A 14 7.63 6.59 7.66
CA ALA A 14 7.43 6.40 9.08
C ALA A 14 7.07 7.75 9.69
N ILE A 15 5.80 7.88 10.07
CA ILE A 15 5.27 8.81 11.09
C ILE A 15 5.27 10.28 10.66
N PHE A 16 4.08 10.83 10.33
CA PHE A 16 3.52 12.06 10.94
C PHE A 16 2.19 12.42 10.26
N VAL A 17 1.27 12.99 11.08
CA VAL A 17 -0.02 13.68 10.79
C VAL A 17 -1.25 12.79 11.03
N PRO A 18 -2.11 13.15 12.02
CA PRO A 18 -2.66 14.49 12.14
C PRO A 18 -2.48 15.18 13.50
N LEU A 19 -1.50 16.07 13.58
CA LEU A 19 -1.52 17.23 14.48
C LEU A 19 -2.03 18.45 13.70
N LEU A 20 -3.30 18.43 13.28
CA LEU A 20 -3.97 19.60 12.68
C LEU A 20 -5.42 19.79 13.15
N PHE A 21 -5.75 19.35 14.37
CA PHE A 21 -7.02 19.71 15.02
C PHE A 21 -6.82 20.20 16.47
N LEU A 22 -5.89 21.12 16.69
CA LEU A 22 -5.86 21.89 17.94
C LEU A 22 -5.88 23.38 17.64
N GLY A 23 -7.05 24.01 17.86
CA GLY A 23 -7.17 25.46 17.89
C GLY A 23 -8.58 25.99 17.76
N ALA A 24 -9.44 25.80 18.77
CA ALA A 24 -10.44 26.79 19.18
C ALA A 24 -11.16 26.37 20.48
N GLU A 25 -10.86 27.14 21.54
CA GLU A 25 -11.64 27.52 22.73
C GLU A 25 -12.43 26.49 23.57
N ALA A 26 -12.20 26.61 24.88
CA ALA A 26 -12.89 25.92 25.95
C ALA A 26 -14.32 26.45 26.16
N ALA A 27 -15.29 25.54 26.27
CA ALA A 27 -16.57 25.76 26.94
C ALA A 27 -17.09 24.44 27.54
N ALA A 28 -17.73 24.55 28.70
CA ALA A 28 -18.04 23.47 29.62
C ALA A 28 -18.91 22.33 29.05
N ALA A 29 -18.63 21.12 29.53
CA ALA A 29 -19.30 19.87 29.18
C ALA A 29 -20.78 19.81 29.60
N PRO A 30 -21.62 19.11 28.82
CA PRO A 30 -22.72 18.33 29.36
C PRO A 30 -22.46 16.82 29.25
N GLU A 31 -22.94 16.14 30.27
CA GLU A 31 -23.00 14.70 30.54
C GLU A 31 -23.16 13.81 29.29
N ALA A 32 -22.21 12.89 29.11
CA ALA A 32 -22.16 11.97 27.98
C ALA A 32 -23.32 10.96 28.04
N ALA A 33 -24.27 11.08 27.10
CA ALA A 33 -25.18 9.98 26.77
C ALA A 33 -24.36 8.78 26.26
N PRO A 34 -24.80 7.53 26.52
CA PRO A 34 -24.07 6.36 26.06
C PRO A 34 -24.12 6.33 24.53
N MET A 35 -22.99 6.67 23.89
CA MET A 35 -22.81 6.42 22.47
C MET A 35 -22.80 4.91 22.28
N GLN A 36 -23.90 4.36 21.80
CA GLN A 36 -23.87 3.02 21.22
C GLN A 36 -22.81 3.04 20.11
N PRO A 37 -21.91 2.05 20.05
CA PRO A 37 -21.11 1.85 18.87
C PRO A 37 -22.09 1.39 17.79
N THR A 38 -22.60 2.33 17.00
CA THR A 38 -23.27 2.01 15.74
C THR A 38 -22.19 1.36 14.89
N ARG A 39 -22.13 0.03 14.91
CA ARG A 39 -21.34 -0.78 14.01
C ARG A 39 -21.84 -0.44 12.60
N THR A 40 -21.23 0.56 11.99
CA THR A 40 -21.48 0.89 10.59
C THR A 40 -20.97 -0.31 9.82
N ALA A 41 -21.89 -1.05 9.20
CA ALA A 41 -21.51 -2.01 8.18
C ALA A 41 -20.61 -1.28 7.16
N PRO A 42 -19.56 -1.91 6.61
CA PRO A 42 -18.69 -1.23 5.66
C PRO A 42 -19.55 -0.71 4.51
N SER A 43 -19.58 0.61 4.29
CA SER A 43 -20.26 1.13 3.12
C SER A 43 -19.52 0.64 1.89
N GLU A 44 -20.30 0.07 0.97
CA GLU A 44 -19.88 -0.41 -0.33
C GLU A 44 -19.08 0.70 -1.07
N HIS A 45 -17.87 0.35 -1.52
CA HIS A 45 -17.06 1.09 -2.49
C HIS A 45 -16.80 2.58 -2.20
N THR A 46 -15.98 2.85 -1.18
CA THR A 46 -15.34 4.16 -1.05
C THR A 46 -14.00 4.15 -1.79
N GLU A 47 -13.77 5.22 -2.56
CA GLU A 47 -12.53 5.47 -3.31
C GLU A 47 -11.29 5.34 -2.40
N ILE A 48 -10.29 4.59 -2.86
CA ILE A 48 -8.99 4.49 -2.20
C ILE A 48 -8.16 5.73 -2.53
N ARG A 49 -7.89 6.52 -1.48
CA ARG A 49 -7.03 7.71 -1.54
C ARG A 49 -5.54 7.37 -1.37
N GLN A 50 -5.24 6.33 -0.60
CA GLN A 50 -3.88 5.85 -0.40
C GLN A 50 -3.88 4.34 -0.20
N LEU A 51 -2.96 3.66 -0.88
CA LEU A 51 -2.64 2.25 -0.66
C LEU A 51 -1.15 2.11 -0.44
N THR A 52 -0.76 1.43 0.63
CA THR A 52 0.62 1.07 0.91
C THR A 52 0.66 -0.36 1.46
N MET A 53 1.37 -1.25 0.78
CA MET A 53 1.66 -2.60 1.27
C MET A 53 3.17 -2.83 1.25
N GLU A 54 3.70 -3.36 2.34
CA GLU A 54 5.10 -3.77 2.46
C GLU A 54 5.14 -5.20 2.99
N PHE A 55 5.77 -6.10 2.24
CA PHE A 55 5.99 -7.50 2.63
C PHE A 55 7.49 -7.74 2.79
N ARG A 56 7.89 -8.39 3.88
CA ARG A 56 9.26 -8.59 4.35
C ARG A 56 9.49 -10.09 4.60
N HIS A 57 10.26 -10.70 3.72
CA HIS A 57 10.58 -12.12 3.80
C HIS A 57 12.04 -12.31 4.21
N PRO A 58 12.33 -12.90 5.38
CA PRO A 58 13.69 -13.23 5.76
C PRO A 58 14.33 -14.17 4.73
N VAL A 59 15.54 -13.83 4.27
CA VAL A 59 16.32 -14.65 3.33
C VAL A 59 17.74 -14.80 3.84
N THR A 60 18.55 -15.63 3.19
CA THR A 60 19.98 -15.70 3.51
C THR A 60 20.63 -14.33 3.33
N ASP A 61 21.31 -13.84 4.38
CA ASP A 61 21.98 -12.54 4.42
C ASP A 61 21.04 -11.36 4.12
N GLY A 62 19.91 -11.29 4.83
CA GLY A 62 19.06 -10.10 4.87
C GLY A 62 17.57 -10.40 4.70
N THR A 63 16.86 -9.45 4.11
CA THR A 63 15.41 -9.48 3.94
C THR A 63 15.05 -9.10 2.51
N LEU A 64 14.23 -9.92 1.87
CA LEU A 64 13.58 -9.57 0.60
C LEU A 64 12.33 -8.76 0.91
N MET A 65 12.25 -7.56 0.34
CA MET A 65 11.13 -6.65 0.49
C MET A 65 10.38 -6.53 -0.83
N ARG A 66 9.05 -6.59 -0.76
CA ARG A 66 8.14 -6.27 -1.86
C ARG A 66 7.19 -5.18 -1.38
N MET A 67 7.25 -4.02 -2.02
CA MET A 67 6.44 -2.86 -1.72
C MET A 67 5.46 -2.62 -2.88
N ILE A 68 4.17 -2.49 -2.58
CA ILE A 68 3.11 -2.27 -3.55
C ILE A 68 2.30 -1.06 -3.12
N TRP A 69 2.33 0.02 -3.90
CA TRP A 69 1.79 1.32 -3.51
C TRP A 69 0.93 1.94 -4.61
N GLN A 70 -0.07 2.73 -4.23
CA GLN A 70 -0.70 3.68 -5.15
C GLN A 70 0.18 4.95 -5.18
N ILE A 71 0.68 5.31 -6.36
CA ILE A 71 1.59 6.43 -6.58
C ILE A 71 1.37 7.07 -7.95
N ASP A 72 1.79 8.32 -8.11
CA ASP A 72 1.86 8.93 -9.44
C ASP A 72 3.09 8.43 -10.20
N GLY A 73 2.87 7.72 -11.30
CA GLY A 73 3.90 7.22 -12.21
C GLY A 73 3.86 7.93 -13.56
N PHE A 74 4.96 7.92 -14.31
CA PHE A 74 4.94 8.46 -15.66
C PHE A 74 4.20 7.50 -16.60
N VAL A 75 3.45 8.06 -17.55
CA VAL A 75 2.76 7.30 -18.61
C VAL A 75 3.69 6.29 -19.28
N LYS A 76 4.92 6.69 -19.63
CA LYS A 76 5.91 5.82 -20.28
C LYS A 76 6.40 4.63 -19.45
N ASP A 77 6.19 4.67 -18.13
CA ASP A 77 6.57 3.59 -17.23
C ASP A 77 5.42 2.58 -17.05
N ALA A 78 4.18 2.99 -17.37
CA ALA A 78 2.95 2.19 -17.21
C ALA A 78 2.34 1.69 -18.53
N PHE A 79 2.64 2.32 -19.66
CA PHE A 79 2.13 1.97 -20.99
C PHE A 79 3.26 1.70 -21.99
N SER A 80 2.99 0.87 -22.98
CA SER A 80 3.90 0.68 -24.12
C SER A 80 3.91 1.89 -25.06
N ALA A 81 4.97 2.03 -25.85
CA ALA A 81 5.08 3.11 -26.82
C ALA A 81 3.94 3.08 -27.87
N GLU A 82 3.48 1.88 -28.24
CA GLU A 82 2.35 1.66 -29.13
C GLU A 82 1.05 2.19 -28.50
N GLU A 83 0.73 1.80 -27.27
CA GLU A 83 -0.46 2.27 -26.55
C GLU A 83 -0.45 3.79 -26.36
N ILE A 84 0.70 4.36 -26.02
CA ILE A 84 0.87 5.81 -25.88
C ILE A 84 0.56 6.52 -27.19
N ALA A 85 1.07 6.02 -28.31
CA ALA A 85 0.81 6.58 -29.63
C ALA A 85 -0.67 6.42 -30.05
N GLU A 86 -1.27 5.25 -29.83
CA GLU A 86 -2.66 4.95 -30.16
C GLU A 86 -3.65 5.79 -29.35
N GLN A 87 -3.37 5.99 -28.06
CA GLN A 87 -4.21 6.75 -27.14
C GLN A 87 -3.89 8.25 -27.12
N GLY A 88 -2.81 8.68 -27.80
CA GLY A 88 -2.39 10.08 -27.84
C GLY A 88 -1.94 10.62 -26.48
N LEU A 89 -1.33 9.78 -25.64
CA LEU A 89 -0.89 10.15 -24.30
C LEU A 89 0.45 10.91 -24.35
N ASP A 90 0.66 11.83 -23.41
CA ASP A 90 1.99 12.43 -23.18
C ASP A 90 2.83 11.45 -22.35
N PRO A 91 3.94 10.90 -22.88
CA PRO A 91 4.79 9.94 -22.15
C PRO A 91 5.41 10.51 -20.87
N ASN A 92 5.47 11.83 -20.69
CA ASN A 92 6.00 12.47 -19.50
C ASN A 92 4.92 13.01 -18.55
N ALA A 93 3.64 12.80 -18.87
CA ALA A 93 2.57 13.08 -17.92
C ALA A 93 2.61 12.09 -16.75
N LEU A 94 2.22 12.56 -15.57
CA LEU A 94 2.01 11.73 -14.39
C LEU A 94 0.55 11.27 -14.35
N ILE A 95 0.36 10.00 -13.99
CA ILE A 95 -0.94 9.37 -13.81
C ILE A 95 -0.94 8.52 -12.53
N PRO A 96 -2.10 8.30 -11.90
CA PRO A 96 -2.23 7.34 -10.81
C PRO A 96 -1.87 5.93 -11.29
N CYS A 97 -0.99 5.26 -10.56
CA CYS A 97 -0.50 3.91 -10.84
C CYS A 97 -0.50 3.05 -9.58
N LEU A 98 -0.61 1.74 -9.77
CA LEU A 98 -0.09 0.76 -8.82
C LEU A 98 1.39 0.53 -9.16
N GLY A 99 2.27 0.94 -8.26
CA GLY A 99 3.70 0.71 -8.33
C GLY A 99 4.12 -0.52 -7.52
N GLU A 100 5.03 -1.32 -8.05
CA GLU A 100 5.71 -2.39 -7.32
C GLU A 100 7.21 -2.15 -7.31
N PHE A 101 7.80 -2.30 -6.12
CA PHE A 101 9.24 -2.25 -5.91
C PHE A 101 9.68 -3.49 -5.15
N VAL A 102 10.60 -4.25 -5.75
CA VAL A 102 11.23 -5.41 -5.12
C VAL A 102 12.69 -5.07 -4.83
N ALA A 103 13.12 -5.25 -3.60
CA ALA A 103 14.49 -4.98 -3.18
C ALA A 103 14.96 -5.98 -2.13
N LYS A 104 16.28 -6.18 -2.03
CA LYS A 104 16.90 -6.90 -0.91
C LYS A 104 17.65 -5.92 -0.03
N GLU A 105 17.33 -5.92 1.26
CA GLU A 105 18.12 -5.25 2.30
C GLU A 105 19.05 -6.29 2.94
N PHE A 106 20.36 -6.06 2.88
CA PHE A 106 21.37 -6.94 3.46
C PHE A 106 21.59 -6.63 4.94
N THR A 107 22.10 -7.61 5.69
CA THR A 107 22.39 -7.45 7.13
C THR A 107 23.39 -6.33 7.44
N ASN A 108 24.22 -5.96 6.47
CA ASN A 108 25.18 -4.86 6.55
C ASN A 108 24.60 -3.48 6.16
N GLY A 109 23.28 -3.38 5.94
CA GLY A 109 22.58 -2.15 5.58
C GLY A 109 22.66 -1.77 4.10
N ARG A 110 23.33 -2.56 3.25
CA ARG A 110 23.27 -2.35 1.80
C ARG A 110 21.87 -2.69 1.26
N ARG A 111 21.46 -2.01 0.21
CA ARG A 111 20.22 -2.31 -0.54
C ARG A 111 20.55 -2.66 -1.99
N LEU A 112 19.88 -3.67 -2.51
CA LEU A 112 19.87 -4.03 -3.93
C LEU A 112 18.44 -3.91 -4.44
N ASP A 113 18.20 -2.98 -5.36
CA ASP A 113 16.93 -2.93 -6.07
C ASP A 113 16.91 -4.01 -7.15
N ILE A 114 15.83 -4.79 -7.19
CA ILE A 114 15.70 -6.00 -8.01
C ILE A 114 14.74 -5.76 -9.17
N ARG A 115 13.58 -5.15 -8.89
CA ARG A 115 12.54 -4.93 -9.89
C ARG A 115 11.69 -3.74 -9.52
N GLU A 116 11.25 -3.01 -10.54
CA GLU A 116 10.31 -1.90 -10.45
C GLU A 116 9.28 -2.05 -11.58
N ARG A 117 7.98 -1.95 -11.27
CA ARG A 117 6.88 -2.04 -12.25
C ARG A 117 5.79 -1.03 -11.93
N TYR A 118 5.09 -0.58 -12.97
CA TYR A 118 3.95 0.31 -12.86
C TYR A 118 2.82 -0.21 -13.74
N ILE A 119 1.59 -0.13 -13.24
CA ILE A 119 0.38 -0.31 -14.03
C ILE A 119 -0.59 0.82 -13.69
N PRO A 120 -1.43 1.30 -14.63
CA PRO A 120 -2.41 2.34 -14.33
C PRO A 120 -3.36 1.93 -13.19
N TRP A 121 -3.64 2.85 -12.27
CA TRP A 121 -4.67 2.66 -11.25
C TRP A 121 -6.04 2.94 -11.84
N THR A 122 -6.78 1.89 -12.19
CA THR A 122 -8.12 2.00 -12.78
C THR A 122 -9.22 1.65 -11.77
N PRO A 123 -10.48 2.10 -12.00
CA PRO A 123 -11.61 1.68 -11.17
C PRO A 123 -11.81 0.17 -11.11
N GLU A 124 -11.51 -0.56 -12.19
CA GLU A 124 -11.61 -2.02 -12.24
C GLU A 124 -10.56 -2.69 -11.34
N LEU A 125 -9.33 -2.16 -11.34
CA LEU A 125 -8.26 -2.64 -10.47
C LEU A 125 -8.64 -2.40 -8.99
N GLU A 126 -9.13 -1.21 -8.67
CA GLU A 126 -9.60 -0.90 -7.33
C GLU A 126 -10.77 -1.82 -6.90
N ALA A 127 -11.76 -2.02 -7.76
CA ALA A 127 -12.88 -2.92 -7.50
C ALA A 127 -12.41 -4.37 -7.26
N SER A 128 -11.38 -4.82 -7.98
CA SER A 128 -10.80 -6.15 -7.76
C SER A 128 -10.14 -6.29 -6.39
N LEU A 129 -9.48 -5.23 -5.88
CA LEU A 129 -8.91 -5.21 -4.53
C LEU A 129 -10.01 -5.27 -3.47
N HIS A 130 -11.05 -4.43 -3.61
CA HIS A 130 -12.21 -4.45 -2.71
C HIS A 130 -12.88 -5.83 -2.66
N LYS A 131 -12.93 -6.54 -3.79
CA LYS A 131 -13.45 -7.90 -3.86
C LYS A 131 -12.61 -8.86 -3.01
N ILE A 132 -11.28 -8.84 -3.15
CA ILE A 132 -10.39 -9.69 -2.33
C ILE A 132 -10.54 -9.39 -0.84
N ILE A 133 -10.59 -8.10 -0.48
CA ILE A 133 -10.79 -7.67 0.91
C ILE A 133 -12.11 -8.21 1.49
N SER A 134 -13.18 -8.16 0.70
CA SER A 134 -14.50 -8.64 1.11
C SER A 134 -14.57 -10.18 1.20
N GLU A 135 -14.15 -10.89 0.15
CA GLU A 135 -14.22 -12.35 0.06
C GLU A 135 -13.35 -13.05 1.12
N ARG A 136 -12.21 -12.45 1.46
CA ARG A 136 -11.30 -12.94 2.49
C ARG A 136 -11.58 -12.35 3.87
N ASN A 137 -12.57 -11.47 3.98
CA ASN A 137 -12.97 -10.79 5.21
C ASN A 137 -11.81 -10.01 5.89
N ILE A 138 -10.87 -9.50 5.09
CA ILE A 138 -9.69 -8.76 5.54
C ILE A 138 -10.09 -7.48 6.29
N ALA A 139 -11.17 -6.81 5.87
CA ALA A 139 -11.63 -5.58 6.52
C ALA A 139 -12.23 -5.78 7.92
N ALA A 140 -12.65 -7.01 8.28
CA ALA A 140 -13.11 -7.30 9.64
C ALA A 140 -11.96 -7.34 10.65
N GLU A 141 -10.72 -7.32 10.18
CA GLU A 141 -9.48 -7.30 10.96
C GLU A 141 -9.08 -5.88 11.40
N ASN A 142 -10.02 -4.91 11.37
CA ASN A 142 -9.82 -3.50 11.72
C ASN A 142 -9.56 -3.27 13.23
N ASP A 143 -8.56 -3.94 13.80
CA ASP A 143 -8.21 -3.86 15.22
C ASP A 143 -6.71 -3.59 15.45
N TYR A 144 -5.99 -3.10 14.43
CA TYR A 144 -4.51 -3.05 14.50
C TYR A 144 -3.86 -1.68 14.36
N GLY A 145 -4.64 -0.59 14.37
CA GLY A 145 -4.08 0.76 14.52
C GLY A 145 -3.17 0.89 15.76
N ALA A 146 -3.48 0.17 16.84
CA ALA A 146 -2.67 0.13 18.05
C ALA A 146 -1.48 -0.86 18.03
N ARG A 147 -1.50 -1.89 17.17
CA ARG A 147 -0.41 -2.89 17.08
C ARG A 147 0.73 -2.44 16.16
N ALA A 148 0.42 -1.69 15.10
CA ALA A 148 1.41 -1.16 14.17
C ALA A 148 2.54 -0.36 14.88
N GLU A 149 2.22 0.29 16.01
CA GLU A 149 3.20 1.06 16.79
C GLU A 149 4.15 0.21 17.64
N THR A 150 3.82 -1.06 17.91
CA THR A 150 4.53 -1.91 18.88
C THR A 150 5.25 -3.10 18.26
N VAL A 151 4.87 -3.53 17.05
CA VAL A 151 5.54 -4.64 16.37
C VAL A 151 6.85 -4.17 15.75
N THR A 152 7.97 -4.71 16.24
CA THR A 152 9.29 -4.47 15.66
C THR A 152 9.56 -5.50 14.55
N ASN A 153 9.74 -5.02 13.32
CA ASN A 153 9.96 -5.82 12.11
C ASN A 153 8.80 -6.79 11.78
N PRO A 154 7.63 -6.31 11.36
CA PRO A 154 6.56 -7.20 10.90
C PRO A 154 6.94 -7.92 9.59
N ALA A 155 6.39 -9.10 9.35
CA ALA A 155 6.41 -9.77 8.05
C ALA A 155 5.66 -8.94 7.00
N TYR A 156 4.57 -8.25 7.36
CA TYR A 156 3.97 -7.27 6.47
C TYR A 156 3.31 -6.10 7.21
N ASN A 157 3.16 -4.98 6.50
CA ASN A 157 2.38 -3.83 6.91
C ASN A 157 1.55 -3.29 5.75
N ILE A 158 0.26 -3.06 5.99
CA ILE A 158 -0.72 -2.65 4.98
C ILE A 158 -1.51 -1.46 5.53
N LEU A 159 -1.60 -0.40 4.72
CA LEU A 159 -2.44 0.77 4.93
C LEU A 159 -3.32 0.99 3.71
N ILE A 160 -4.63 1.09 3.94
CA ILE A 160 -5.61 1.56 2.97
C ILE A 160 -6.34 2.75 3.59
N ALA A 161 -6.15 3.94 3.04
CA ALA A 161 -6.91 5.12 3.43
C ALA A 161 -7.94 5.46 2.37
N TYR A 162 -9.18 5.65 2.80
CA TYR A 162 -10.32 5.95 1.95
C TYR A 162 -10.58 7.45 1.89
N ALA A 163 -11.19 7.90 0.79
CA ALA A 163 -11.50 9.32 0.57
C ALA A 163 -12.44 9.92 1.63
N ASP A 164 -13.30 9.10 2.25
CA ASP A 164 -14.21 9.50 3.32
C ASP A 164 -13.55 9.65 4.70
N GLY A 165 -12.24 9.43 4.79
CA GLY A 165 -11.45 9.55 6.01
C GLY A 165 -11.32 8.26 6.82
N ARG A 166 -11.98 7.16 6.43
CA ARG A 166 -11.73 5.84 7.04
C ARG A 166 -10.37 5.31 6.61
N SER A 167 -9.80 4.45 7.45
CA SER A 167 -8.57 3.73 7.12
C SER A 167 -8.61 2.31 7.67
N LEU A 168 -7.91 1.41 6.98
CA LEU A 168 -7.60 0.06 7.39
C LEU A 168 -6.10 -0.04 7.59
N TYR A 169 -5.69 -0.54 8.76
CA TYR A 169 -4.30 -0.86 9.08
C TYR A 169 -4.21 -2.33 9.42
N ILE A 170 -3.29 -3.04 8.78
CA ILE A 170 -3.06 -4.47 9.01
C ILE A 170 -1.57 -4.68 9.14
N THR A 171 -1.16 -5.28 10.25
CA THR A 171 0.25 -5.57 10.53
C THR A 171 0.33 -6.97 11.09
N SER A 172 1.23 -7.79 10.56
CA SER A 172 1.52 -9.11 11.12
C SER A 172 2.09 -8.97 12.55
N GLU A 173 1.85 -9.94 13.42
CA GLU A 173 2.32 -9.98 14.80
C GLU A 173 3.85 -10.06 14.92
N GLY A 174 4.55 -10.47 13.86
CA GLY A 174 6.01 -10.48 13.81
C GLY A 174 6.55 -10.99 12.46
N GLN A 175 7.82 -11.38 12.42
CA GLN A 175 8.48 -11.90 11.20
C GLN A 175 8.08 -13.31 10.80
N THR A 176 7.37 -14.05 11.66
CA THR A 176 6.93 -15.42 11.38
C THR A 176 5.41 -15.44 11.32
N LEU A 177 4.89 -15.84 10.18
CA LEU A 177 3.45 -15.86 9.91
C LEU A 177 2.80 -17.07 10.57
N ASN A 178 1.69 -16.85 11.25
CA ASN A 178 0.75 -17.91 11.60
C ASN A 178 -0.15 -18.28 10.40
N GLU A 179 -0.99 -19.32 10.52
CA GLU A 179 -1.86 -19.79 9.42
C GLU A 179 -2.78 -18.70 8.89
N HIS A 180 -3.31 -17.85 9.77
CA HIS A 180 -4.22 -16.77 9.38
C HIS A 180 -3.47 -15.66 8.62
N GLU A 181 -2.32 -15.21 9.13
CA GLU A 181 -1.51 -14.18 8.48
C GLU A 181 -0.93 -14.65 7.14
N ALA A 182 -0.56 -15.93 7.05
CA ALA A 182 -0.14 -16.53 5.79
C ALA A 182 -1.27 -16.48 4.74
N GLY A 183 -2.52 -16.68 5.15
CA GLY A 183 -3.68 -16.55 4.27
C GLY A 183 -3.93 -15.12 3.78
N VAL A 184 -3.72 -14.12 4.64
CA VAL A 184 -3.85 -12.69 4.27
C VAL A 184 -2.73 -12.28 3.32
N GLU A 185 -1.49 -12.63 3.64
CA GLU A 185 -0.33 -12.35 2.79
C GLU A 185 -0.49 -12.99 1.40
N ASP A 186 -0.79 -14.29 1.35
CA ASP A 186 -0.95 -15.03 0.09
C ASP A 186 -2.05 -14.43 -0.80
N ALA A 187 -3.20 -14.07 -0.22
CA ALA A 187 -4.31 -13.48 -0.98
C ALA A 187 -3.92 -12.14 -1.63
N LEU A 188 -3.23 -11.27 -0.90
CA LEU A 188 -2.84 -9.94 -1.39
C LEU A 188 -1.67 -10.00 -2.36
N LEU A 189 -0.67 -10.86 -2.10
CA LEU A 189 0.43 -11.09 -3.03
C LEU A 189 -0.07 -11.73 -4.33
N THR A 190 -0.98 -12.69 -4.25
CA THR A 190 -1.61 -13.31 -5.43
C THR A 190 -2.38 -12.26 -6.24
N TRP A 191 -3.20 -11.44 -5.60
CA TRP A 191 -3.91 -10.33 -6.26
C TRP A 191 -2.94 -9.39 -6.98
N ALA A 192 -1.85 -9.00 -6.32
CA ALA A 192 -0.85 -8.13 -6.93
C ALA A 192 -0.16 -8.81 -8.12
N ASP A 193 0.19 -10.08 -8.00
CA ASP A 193 0.79 -10.84 -9.10
C ASP A 193 -0.14 -10.95 -10.31
N GLU A 194 -1.42 -11.19 -10.09
CA GLU A 194 -2.43 -11.19 -11.16
C GLU A 194 -2.59 -9.81 -11.81
N ALA A 195 -2.69 -8.75 -11.01
CA ALA A 195 -2.78 -7.37 -11.48
C ALA A 195 -1.56 -6.97 -12.34
N PHE A 196 -0.35 -7.28 -11.89
CA PHE A 196 0.86 -7.00 -12.66
C PHE A 196 1.11 -7.98 -13.80
N ALA A 197 0.52 -9.18 -13.81
CA ALA A 197 0.59 -10.09 -14.95
C ALA A 197 -0.34 -9.64 -16.09
N THR A 198 -1.49 -9.07 -15.74
CA THR A 198 -2.46 -8.54 -16.70
C THR A 198 -2.12 -7.14 -17.19
N GLY A 199 -1.53 -6.28 -16.35
CA GLY A 199 -1.18 -4.90 -16.70
C GLY A 199 0.31 -4.61 -16.86
N GLY A 200 1.20 -5.40 -16.26
CA GLY A 200 2.62 -5.05 -16.14
C GLY A 200 3.51 -5.75 -17.17
N LYS A 201 4.20 -4.97 -18.00
CA LYS A 201 5.35 -5.49 -18.77
C LYS A 201 6.63 -5.26 -17.97
N GLN A 202 7.46 -6.29 -17.87
CA GLN A 202 8.79 -6.19 -17.23
C GLN A 202 9.65 -5.23 -18.06
N THR A 203 10.06 -4.10 -17.48
CA THR A 203 11.18 -3.32 -17.99
C THR A 203 12.47 -4.10 -17.70
N PRO A 204 13.30 -4.41 -18.72
CA PRO A 204 14.60 -5.03 -18.53
C PRO A 204 15.61 -4.12 -17.81
#